data_AF-A0A8T0HFL8-F1
#
_entry.id   AF-A0A8T0HFL8-F1
#
_cell.length_a   1.000
_cell.length_b   1.000
_cell.length_c   1.000
_cell.angle_alpha   90.00
_cell.angle_beta   90.00
_cell.angle_gamma   90.00
#
_symmetry.space_group_name_H-M   'P 1'
#
loop_
_entity.id
_entity.type
_entity.pdbx_description
1 polymer ?
#
loop_
_entity_poly.entity_id
_entity_poly.type
_entity_poly.pdbx_seq_one_letter_code
_entity_poly.pdbx_strand_id
1 'polypeptide(L)'
;MEIYELQLEDGEVLEKKEVRKTLDNLQASPHGGTATEYMELLVYSVKMSNIVNQCMVLKALNETKHMSLLKGIAKPKNLQILSLVLILHQNSYQTTPVIRNTLRLLQRLDKFKVIQGTELACTHKLCTHKFSKILFELTKHPDQEVRTLASSFQKLRFSMPTGKCITQTW
;
A
#
# COMPACT_ATOMS: atom_id res chain seq x y z
N MET A 1 19.70 -15.98 -0.05
CA MET A 1 18.60 -15.01 -0.13
C MET A 1 17.42 -15.69 0.52
N GLU A 2 17.24 -15.46 1.82
CA GLU A 2 16.20 -16.12 2.61
C GLU A 2 14.86 -15.43 2.34
N ILE A 3 13.92 -16.18 1.80
CA ILE A 3 12.52 -15.79 1.66
C ILE A 3 11.94 -15.94 3.06
N TYR A 4 11.59 -14.83 3.71
CA TYR A 4 10.98 -14.90 5.05
C TYR A 4 9.63 -15.59 4.96
N GLU A 5 9.57 -16.81 5.51
CA GLU A 5 8.34 -17.55 5.75
C GLU A 5 7.48 -16.75 6.72
N LEU A 6 6.43 -16.13 6.18
CA LEU A 6 5.26 -15.81 6.95
C LEU A 6 4.67 -17.15 7.43
N GLN A 7 5.04 -17.60 8.63
CA GLN A 7 4.39 -18.75 9.29
C GLN A 7 2.91 -18.42 9.47
N LEU A 8 2.09 -18.94 8.56
CA LEU A 8 0.65 -18.73 8.55
C LEU A 8 0.03 -20.09 8.30
N GLU A 9 -0.61 -20.60 9.34
CA GLU A 9 -1.30 -21.90 9.41
C GLU A 9 -2.13 -22.17 8.16
N ASP A 10 -2.13 -23.45 7.76
CA ASP A 10 -2.67 -24.01 6.54
C ASP A 10 -3.98 -23.34 6.10
N GLY A 11 -3.89 -22.49 5.08
CA GLY A 11 -5.01 -21.75 4.53
C GLY A 11 -5.55 -22.43 3.27
N GLU A 12 -6.80 -22.87 3.33
CA GLU A 12 -7.58 -23.29 2.15
C GLU A 12 -7.45 -22.28 1.01
N VAL A 13 -7.39 -22.80 -0.22
CA VAL A 13 -7.36 -22.01 -1.46
C VAL A 13 -8.77 -21.46 -1.72
N LEU A 14 -9.07 -20.27 -1.21
CA LEU A 14 -10.21 -19.46 -1.65
C LEU A 14 -10.05 -19.16 -3.14
N GLU A 15 -10.96 -19.70 -3.93
CA GLU A 15 -11.02 -19.45 -5.36
C GLU A 15 -11.34 -17.97 -5.66
N LYS A 16 -11.01 -17.51 -6.86
CA LYS A 16 -11.33 -16.15 -7.35
C LYS A 16 -12.81 -15.75 -7.13
N LYS A 17 -13.73 -16.72 -7.22
CA LYS A 17 -15.17 -16.50 -6.97
C LYS A 17 -15.45 -16.14 -5.52
N GLU A 18 -14.68 -16.67 -4.59
CA GLU A 18 -14.87 -16.50 -3.17
C GLU A 18 -14.33 -15.14 -2.70
N VAL A 19 -13.19 -14.69 -3.22
CA VAL A 19 -12.70 -13.31 -3.00
C VAL A 19 -13.68 -12.27 -3.55
N ARG A 20 -14.24 -12.51 -4.75
CA ARG A 20 -15.28 -11.63 -5.31
C ARG A 20 -16.52 -11.61 -4.43
N LYS A 21 -17.05 -12.76 -4.04
CA LYS A 21 -18.22 -12.88 -3.17
C LYS A 21 -18.00 -12.19 -1.82
N THR A 22 -16.82 -12.37 -1.21
CA THR A 22 -16.46 -11.69 0.04
C THR A 22 -16.38 -10.17 -0.15
N LEU A 23 -15.78 -9.68 -1.24
CA LEU A 23 -15.77 -8.24 -1.55
C LEU A 23 -17.19 -7.70 -1.77
N ASP A 24 -18.02 -8.41 -2.52
CA ASP A 24 -19.40 -8.00 -2.80
C ASP A 24 -20.20 -7.92 -1.49
N ASN A 25 -20.01 -8.88 -0.57
CA ASN A 25 -20.62 -8.86 0.76
C ASN A 25 -20.13 -7.68 1.62
N LEU A 26 -18.81 -7.42 1.63
CA LEU A 26 -18.24 -6.28 2.35
C LEU A 26 -18.74 -4.94 1.78
N GLN A 27 -18.97 -4.84 0.47
CA GLN A 27 -19.48 -3.64 -0.16
C GLN A 27 -21.00 -3.47 0.02
N ALA A 28 -21.75 -4.57 0.11
CA ALA A 28 -23.20 -4.57 0.31
C ALA A 28 -23.62 -4.35 1.78
N SER A 29 -22.72 -4.54 2.73
CA SER A 29 -22.98 -4.28 4.15
C SER A 29 -23.42 -2.82 4.38
N PRO A 30 -24.48 -2.55 5.17
CA PRO A 30 -24.98 -1.19 5.42
C PRO A 30 -23.95 -0.28 6.11
N HIS A 31 -22.93 -0.85 6.74
CA HIS A 31 -21.82 -0.13 7.34
C HIS A 31 -20.53 -0.17 6.49
N GLY A 32 -20.56 -0.89 5.37
CA GLY A 32 -19.39 -1.33 4.64
C GLY A 32 -18.53 -2.32 5.45
N GLY A 33 -17.66 -3.04 4.78
CA GLY A 33 -16.57 -3.78 5.41
C GLY A 33 -15.58 -2.84 6.11
N THR A 34 -14.91 -3.35 7.13
CA THR A 34 -13.87 -2.66 7.88
C THR A 34 -12.52 -2.70 7.17
N ALA A 35 -11.63 -1.75 7.49
CA ALA A 35 -10.29 -1.73 6.90
C ALA A 35 -9.52 -3.02 7.15
N THR A 36 -9.70 -3.62 8.32
CA THR A 36 -9.04 -4.87 8.68
C THR A 36 -9.45 -6.00 7.75
N GLU A 37 -10.74 -6.19 7.49
CA GLU A 37 -11.24 -7.25 6.61
C GLU A 37 -10.72 -7.11 5.18
N TYR A 38 -10.70 -5.89 4.64
CA TYR A 38 -10.11 -5.65 3.32
C TYR A 38 -8.59 -5.91 3.29
N MET A 39 -7.87 -5.56 4.36
CA MET A 39 -6.42 -5.79 4.43
C MET A 39 -6.07 -7.26 4.61
N GLU A 40 -6.87 -8.02 5.37
CA GLU A 40 -6.76 -9.47 5.49
C GLU A 40 -6.99 -10.15 4.13
N LEU A 41 -8.00 -9.70 3.39
CA LEU A 41 -8.26 -10.20 2.04
C LEU A 41 -7.13 -9.84 1.06
N LEU A 42 -6.50 -8.67 1.22
CA LEU A 42 -5.31 -8.29 0.46
C LEU A 42 -4.11 -9.18 0.80
N VAL A 43 -3.82 -9.41 2.08
CA VAL A 43 -2.74 -10.31 2.54
C VAL A 43 -2.97 -11.72 2.00
N TYR A 44 -4.19 -12.22 2.10
CA TYR A 44 -4.57 -13.52 1.54
C TYR A 44 -4.29 -13.59 0.02
N SER A 45 -4.70 -12.56 -0.72
CA SER A 45 -4.46 -12.48 -2.17
C SER A 45 -2.97 -12.40 -2.54
N VAL A 46 -2.14 -11.81 -1.66
CA VAL A 46 -0.68 -11.77 -1.79
C VAL A 46 -0.09 -13.17 -1.58
N LYS A 47 -0.50 -13.91 -0.54
CA LYS A 47 -0.03 -15.29 -0.31
C LYS A 47 -0.30 -16.19 -1.50
N MET A 48 -1.48 -16.07 -2.08
CA MET A 48 -1.91 -16.85 -3.23
C MET A 48 -1.25 -16.40 -4.55
N SER A 49 -0.38 -15.37 -4.52
CA SER A 49 0.22 -14.75 -5.71
C SER A 49 -0.82 -14.35 -6.77
N ASN A 50 -2.05 -14.08 -6.35
CA ASN A 50 -3.16 -13.82 -7.26
C ASN A 50 -3.29 -12.33 -7.52
N ILE A 51 -2.59 -11.86 -8.56
CA ILE A 51 -2.54 -10.46 -8.99
C ILE A 51 -3.95 -9.88 -9.23
N VAL A 52 -4.86 -10.68 -9.79
CA VAL A 52 -6.24 -10.25 -10.09
C VAL A 52 -6.99 -9.95 -8.79
N ASN A 53 -6.91 -10.83 -7.81
CA ASN A 53 -7.55 -10.63 -6.51
C ASN A 53 -6.96 -9.42 -5.77
N GLN A 54 -5.63 -9.26 -5.78
CA GLN A 54 -4.99 -8.08 -5.19
C GLN A 54 -5.48 -6.78 -5.84
N CYS A 55 -5.56 -6.75 -7.18
CA CYS A 55 -6.07 -5.58 -7.90
C CYS A 55 -7.54 -5.30 -7.59
N MET A 56 -8.37 -6.33 -7.46
CA MET A 56 -9.79 -6.17 -7.10
C MET A 56 -9.96 -5.56 -5.72
N VAL A 57 -9.23 -6.07 -4.71
CA VAL A 57 -9.27 -5.54 -3.34
C VAL A 57 -8.77 -4.10 -3.31
N LEU A 58 -7.62 -3.82 -3.94
CA LEU A 58 -7.07 -2.46 -4.00
C LEU A 58 -7.98 -1.49 -4.76
N LYS A 59 -8.67 -1.95 -5.81
CA LYS A 59 -9.63 -1.14 -6.55
C LYS A 59 -10.86 -0.82 -5.71
N ALA A 60 -11.42 -1.79 -4.99
CA ALA A 60 -12.52 -1.56 -4.06
C ALA A 60 -12.14 -0.54 -2.97
N LEU A 61 -10.92 -0.64 -2.43
CA LEU A 61 -10.39 0.34 -1.47
C LEU A 61 -10.19 1.73 -2.09
N ASN A 62 -9.75 1.79 -3.34
CA ASN A 62 -9.61 3.05 -4.08
C ASN A 62 -10.95 3.69 -4.43
N GLU A 63 -12.04 2.93 -4.52
CA GLU A 63 -13.36 3.41 -4.92
C GLU A 63 -14.28 3.72 -3.73
N THR A 64 -13.95 3.21 -2.54
CA THR A 64 -14.76 3.41 -1.34
C THR A 64 -15.06 4.88 -1.06
N LYS A 65 -16.29 5.18 -0.65
CA LYS A 65 -16.70 6.53 -0.19
C LYS A 65 -16.73 6.64 1.33
N HIS A 66 -16.48 5.53 2.04
CA HIS A 66 -16.58 5.48 3.49
C HIS A 66 -15.35 6.07 4.16
N MET A 67 -15.52 7.21 4.83
CA MET A 67 -14.43 7.88 5.54
C MET A 67 -13.91 7.04 6.72
N SER A 68 -14.79 6.28 7.39
CA SER A 68 -14.42 5.32 8.44
C SER A 68 -13.44 4.26 7.91
N LEU A 69 -13.67 3.75 6.70
CA LEU A 69 -12.79 2.81 6.05
C LEU A 69 -11.43 3.45 5.75
N LEU A 70 -11.40 4.63 5.13
CA LEU A 70 -10.14 5.36 4.86
C LEU A 70 -9.32 5.64 6.13
N LYS A 71 -9.96 6.08 7.21
CA LYS A 71 -9.32 6.25 8.52
C LYS A 71 -8.79 4.92 9.09
N GLY A 72 -9.53 3.83 8.88
CA GLY A 72 -9.08 2.49 9.27
C GLY A 72 -7.85 2.03 8.48
N ILE A 73 -7.77 2.33 7.18
CA ILE A 73 -6.61 2.00 6.33
C ILE A 73 -5.37 2.78 6.79
N ALA A 74 -5.55 4.02 7.24
CA ALA A 74 -4.47 4.86 7.74
C ALA A 74 -3.83 4.36 9.05
N LYS A 75 -4.42 3.36 9.72
CA LYS A 75 -3.81 2.77 10.93
C LYS A 75 -2.44 2.16 10.59
N PRO A 76 -1.43 2.28 11.48
CA PRO A 76 -0.07 1.81 11.21
C PRO A 76 0.03 0.36 10.70
N LYS A 77 -0.72 -0.58 11.29
CA LYS A 77 -0.76 -1.99 10.87
C LYS A 77 -1.17 -2.15 9.40
N ASN A 78 -2.14 -1.37 8.92
CA ASN A 78 -2.66 -1.46 7.56
C ASN A 78 -1.74 -0.76 6.56
N LEU A 79 -1.12 0.36 6.93
CA LEU A 79 -0.08 1.00 6.12
C LEU A 79 1.16 0.12 5.95
N GLN A 80 1.50 -0.69 6.95
CA GLN A 80 2.57 -1.69 6.83
C GLN A 80 2.24 -2.73 5.75
N ILE A 81 1.01 -3.22 5.70
CA ILE A 81 0.57 -4.16 4.67
C ILE A 81 0.73 -3.52 3.28
N LEU A 82 0.28 -2.28 3.08
CA LEU A 82 0.45 -1.58 1.81
C LEU A 82 1.94 -1.38 1.44
N SER A 83 2.80 -1.13 2.43
CA SER A 83 4.24 -1.03 2.25
C SER A 83 4.84 -2.35 1.78
N LEU A 84 4.44 -3.47 2.39
CA LEU A 84 4.87 -4.81 2.00
C LEU A 84 4.42 -5.15 0.58
N VAL A 85 3.18 -4.81 0.20
CA VAL A 85 2.71 -4.99 -1.18
C VAL A 85 3.62 -4.26 -2.17
N LEU A 86 4.01 -3.01 -1.89
CA LEU A 86 4.95 -2.28 -2.76
C LEU A 86 6.32 -2.97 -2.83
N ILE A 87 6.87 -3.43 -1.71
CA ILE A 87 8.17 -4.13 -1.67
C ILE A 87 8.16 -5.39 -2.53
N LEU A 88 7.10 -6.20 -2.42
CA LEU A 88 6.99 -7.48 -3.12
C LEU A 88 6.88 -7.28 -4.65
N HIS A 89 6.28 -6.17 -5.09
CA HIS A 89 5.97 -5.94 -6.49
C HIS A 89 6.92 -4.97 -7.22
N GLN A 90 7.73 -4.18 -6.50
CA GLN A 90 8.54 -3.09 -7.09
C GLN A 90 9.46 -3.49 -8.25
N ASN A 91 9.85 -4.76 -8.34
CA ASN A 91 10.79 -5.26 -9.36
C ASN A 91 10.11 -6.02 -10.52
N SER A 92 8.78 -6.16 -10.51
CA SER A 92 8.06 -6.97 -11.50
C SER A 92 7.07 -6.15 -12.32
N TYR A 93 7.33 -6.08 -13.63
CA TYR A 93 6.45 -5.43 -14.62
C TYR A 93 5.04 -6.02 -14.63
N GLN A 94 4.89 -7.34 -14.47
CA GLN A 94 3.60 -8.01 -14.47
C GLN A 94 2.69 -7.52 -13.34
N THR A 95 3.29 -6.99 -12.27
CA THR A 95 2.59 -6.51 -11.08
C THR A 95 2.43 -4.99 -11.05
N THR A 96 2.77 -4.30 -12.14
CA THR A 96 2.55 -2.85 -12.31
C THR A 96 1.13 -2.40 -11.93
N PRO A 97 0.04 -3.13 -12.29
CA PRO A 97 -1.31 -2.75 -11.87
C PRO A 97 -1.51 -2.74 -10.35
N VAL A 98 -0.87 -3.66 -9.62
CA VAL A 98 -0.90 -3.71 -8.15
C VAL A 98 -0.20 -2.48 -7.59
N ILE A 99 1.00 -2.17 -8.07
CA ILE A 99 1.78 -0.99 -7.66
C ILE A 99 0.97 0.29 -7.87
N ARG A 100 0.40 0.49 -9.07
CA ARG A 100 -0.42 1.67 -9.40
C ARG A 100 -1.60 1.82 -8.45
N ASN A 101 -2.37 0.75 -8.21
CA ASN A 101 -3.52 0.82 -7.31
C ASN A 101 -3.10 1.09 -5.86
N THR A 102 -1.99 0.51 -5.38
CA THR A 102 -1.47 0.80 -4.04
C THR A 102 -1.02 2.26 -3.90
N LEU A 103 -0.29 2.80 -4.89
CA LEU A 103 0.15 4.20 -4.87
C LEU A 103 -1.03 5.19 -4.96
N ARG A 104 -2.05 4.89 -5.77
CA ARG A 104 -3.30 5.68 -5.82
C ARG A 104 -4.02 5.69 -4.48
N LEU A 105 -4.06 4.55 -3.80
CA LEU A 105 -4.69 4.46 -2.47
C LEU A 105 -3.94 5.34 -1.47
N LEU A 106 -2.60 5.27 -1.46
CA LEU A 106 -1.76 6.11 -0.62
C LEU A 106 -1.98 7.61 -0.89
N GLN A 107 -1.99 8.03 -2.15
CA GLN A 107 -2.31 9.42 -2.53
C GLN A 107 -3.72 9.83 -2.10
N ARG A 108 -4.69 8.91 -2.16
CA ARG A 108 -6.05 9.18 -1.71
C ARG A 108 -6.08 9.41 -0.20
N LEU A 109 -5.43 8.55 0.59
CA LEU A 109 -5.30 8.74 2.04
C LEU A 109 -4.62 10.07 2.37
N ASP A 110 -3.62 10.45 1.59
CA ASP A 110 -2.92 11.73 1.71
C ASP A 110 -3.85 12.93 1.45
N LYS A 111 -4.57 12.89 0.34
CA LYS A 111 -5.53 13.93 -0.07
C LYS A 111 -6.61 14.17 0.98
N PHE A 112 -7.06 13.12 1.65
CA PHE A 112 -8.03 13.21 2.74
C PHE A 112 -7.39 13.54 4.10
N LYS A 113 -6.09 13.80 4.16
CA LYS A 113 -5.31 14.11 5.36
C LYS A 113 -5.49 13.08 6.47
N VAL A 114 -5.75 11.82 6.11
CA VAL A 114 -5.92 10.73 7.09
C VAL A 114 -4.59 10.07 7.48
N ILE A 115 -3.53 10.32 6.73
CA ILE A 115 -2.17 9.91 7.05
C ILE A 115 -1.28 11.12 7.37
N GLN A 116 -0.42 10.99 8.37
CA GLN A 116 0.65 11.95 8.67
C GLN A 116 2.02 11.38 8.21
N GLY A 117 2.96 12.26 7.84
CA GLY A 117 4.29 11.84 7.35
C GLY A 117 5.08 11.03 8.40
N THR A 118 4.83 11.26 9.68
CA THR A 118 5.41 10.55 10.83
C THR A 118 4.95 9.10 10.92
N GLU A 119 3.70 8.80 10.54
CA GLU A 119 3.13 7.45 10.57
C GLU A 119 3.77 6.54 9.51
N LEU A 120 4.20 7.12 8.39
CA LEU A 120 4.89 6.44 7.30
C LEU A 120 6.40 6.29 7.54
N ALA A 121 6.98 7.15 8.38
CA ALA A 121 8.39 7.07 8.77
C ALA A 121 8.62 5.98 9.85
N CYS A 122 7.60 5.70 10.67
CA CYS A 122 7.67 4.79 11.81
C CYS A 122 7.20 3.35 11.51
N THR A 123 6.92 2.98 10.26
CA THR A 123 6.59 1.59 9.88
C THR A 123 7.82 0.67 9.93
N HIS A 124 8.22 0.36 11.17
CA HIS A 124 8.95 -0.78 11.76
C HIS A 124 10.25 -1.36 11.16
N LYS A 125 11.06 -1.86 12.10
CA LYS A 125 12.39 -2.50 11.98
C LYS A 125 12.44 -3.83 11.18
N LEU A 126 11.29 -4.40 10.81
CA LEU A 126 11.18 -5.68 10.08
C LEU A 126 11.34 -5.53 8.56
N CYS A 127 11.20 -4.31 8.03
CA CYS A 127 11.67 -3.98 6.69
C CYS A 127 12.99 -3.23 6.84
N THR A 128 14.10 -3.84 6.44
CA THR A 128 15.40 -3.16 6.30
C THR A 128 15.34 -1.97 5.31
N HIS A 129 14.23 -1.83 4.58
CA HIS A 129 13.94 -0.71 3.69
C HIS A 129 12.92 0.25 4.31
N LYS A 130 13.36 1.49 4.56
CA LYS A 130 12.46 2.60 4.91
C LYS A 130 11.44 2.80 3.78
N PHE A 131 10.18 3.08 4.11
CA PHE A 131 9.11 3.38 3.13
C PHE A 131 9.52 4.45 2.10
N SER A 132 10.29 5.45 2.55
CA SER A 132 10.88 6.48 1.67
C SER A 132 11.84 5.93 0.62
N LYS A 133 12.62 4.87 0.94
CA LYS A 133 13.51 4.20 -0.02
C LYS A 133 12.71 3.47 -1.09
N ILE A 134 11.64 2.78 -0.70
CA ILE A 134 10.77 2.06 -1.65
C ILE A 134 10.13 3.06 -2.62
N LEU A 135 9.59 4.17 -2.10
CA LEU A 135 9.04 5.23 -2.94
C LEU A 135 10.09 5.83 -3.87
N PHE A 136 11.31 6.06 -3.39
CA PHE A 136 12.41 6.56 -4.20
C PHE A 136 12.76 5.58 -5.34
N GLU A 137 12.85 4.29 -5.08
CA GLU A 137 13.10 3.31 -6.15
C GLU A 137 11.93 3.28 -7.16
N LEU A 138 10.68 3.40 -6.70
CA LEU A 138 9.52 3.48 -7.58
C LEU A 138 9.51 4.76 -8.46
N THR A 139 10.24 5.82 -8.09
CA THR A 139 10.42 6.99 -9.00
C THR A 139 11.24 6.68 -10.24
N LYS A 140 12.00 5.58 -10.22
CA LYS A 140 12.79 5.07 -11.35
C LYS A 140 12.09 3.95 -12.09
N HIS A 141 10.86 3.61 -11.70
CA HIS A 141 10.12 2.50 -12.30
C HIS A 141 9.91 2.75 -13.81
N PRO A 142 9.98 1.73 -14.67
CA PRO A 142 9.81 1.85 -16.12
C PRO A 142 8.42 2.35 -16.54
N ASP A 143 7.41 2.07 -15.72
CA ASP A 143 6.06 2.60 -15.91
C ASP A 143 5.94 4.08 -15.55
N GLN A 144 5.49 4.92 -16.50
CA GLN A 144 5.35 6.36 -16.30
C GLN A 144 4.39 6.73 -15.18
N GLU A 145 3.26 6.04 -15.08
CA GLU A 145 2.25 6.35 -14.06
C GLU A 145 2.80 6.05 -12.65
N VAL A 146 3.43 4.90 -12.46
CA VAL A 146 4.11 4.56 -11.20
C VAL A 146 5.13 5.63 -10.81
N ARG A 147 5.98 6.09 -11.74
CA ARG A 147 6.94 7.18 -11.46
C ARG A 147 6.23 8.44 -10.98
N THR A 148 5.23 8.90 -11.73
CA THR A 148 4.49 10.12 -11.41
C THR A 148 3.81 10.03 -10.04
N LEU A 149 3.17 8.91 -9.74
CA LEU A 149 2.49 8.69 -8.46
C LEU A 149 3.49 8.67 -7.29
N ALA A 150 4.59 7.93 -7.44
CA ALA A 150 5.63 7.81 -6.43
C ALA A 150 6.34 9.15 -6.17
N SER A 151 6.73 9.87 -7.23
CA SER A 151 7.36 11.19 -7.10
C SER A 151 6.45 12.22 -6.45
N SER A 152 5.16 12.22 -6.79
CA SER A 152 4.19 13.16 -6.21
C SER A 152 4.04 12.90 -4.71
N PHE A 153 3.88 11.63 -4.33
CA PHE A 153 3.75 11.25 -2.93
C PHE A 153 5.04 11.54 -2.14
N GLN A 154 6.21 11.29 -2.74
CA GLN A 154 7.50 11.59 -2.13
C GLN A 154 7.69 13.10 -1.87
N LYS A 155 7.34 13.97 -2.83
CA LYS A 155 7.42 15.44 -2.67
C LYS A 155 6.52 15.94 -1.54
N LEU A 156 5.31 15.39 -1.44
CA LEU A 156 4.31 15.80 -0.46
C LEU A 156 4.72 15.47 0.99
N ARG A 157 5.50 14.38 1.20
CA ARG A 157 5.73 13.84 2.54
C ARG A 157 7.19 13.70 2.97
N PHE A 158 8.11 13.67 2.03
CA PHE A 158 9.53 13.47 2.27
C PHE A 158 10.38 14.52 1.57
N SER A 159 9.79 15.68 1.22
CA SER A 159 10.59 16.84 0.88
C SER A 159 11.50 17.12 2.07
N MET A 160 12.80 16.84 1.87
CA MET A 160 13.81 17.35 2.78
C MET A 160 13.60 18.86 2.85
N PRO A 161 13.69 19.49 4.04
CA PRO A 161 13.82 20.92 4.08
C PRO A 161 15.01 21.25 3.19
N THR A 162 14.76 21.95 2.10
CA THR A 162 15.82 22.69 1.40
C THR A 162 16.17 23.89 2.28
N GLY A 163 16.64 23.60 3.49
CA GLY A 163 17.23 24.53 4.43
C GLY A 163 18.70 24.60 4.12
N LYS A 164 19.08 25.69 3.45
CA LYS A 164 20.44 26.12 3.13
C LYS A 164 21.44 25.66 4.20
N CYS A 165 22.45 24.90 3.80
CA CYS A 165 23.71 24.85 4.53
C CYS A 165 24.28 26.27 4.44
N ILE A 166 24.15 27.07 5.50
CA ILE A 166 24.96 28.27 5.65
C ILE A 166 26.39 27.74 5.78
N THR A 167 27.17 27.87 4.71
CA THR A 167 28.63 27.79 4.81
C THR A 167 29.06 28.94 5.71
N GLN A 168 29.25 28.66 7.00
CA GLN A 168 30.12 29.47 7.83
C GLN A 168 31.54 29.23 7.32
N THR A 169 31.99 30.13 6.44
CA THR A 169 33.42 30.36 6.25
C THR A 169 33.98 30.85 7.58
N TRP A 170 34.85 30.05 8.18
CA TRP A 170 35.84 30.52 9.16
C TRP A 170 37.10 30.91 8.40
#